data_AF-A0A4Y2E6I3-F1
#
_entry.id   AF-A0A4Y2E6I3-F1
#
_cell.length_a   1.000
_cell.length_b   1.000
_cell.length_c   1.000
_cell.angle_alpha   90.00
_cell.angle_beta   90.00
_cell.angle_gamma   90.00
#
_symmetry.space_group_name_H-M   'P 1'
#
loop_
_entity.id
_entity.type
_entity.pdbx_description
1 polymer ?
#
loop_
_entity_poly.entity_id
_entity_poly.type
_entity_poly.pdbx_seq_one_letter_code
_entity_poly.pdbx_strand_id
1 'polypeptide(L)'
;MVPVSWDECKHFIIRTHELVFQQRNLDPSTIKLMIAECKSLLPPDRIILATDASKNENSTAIVAINCSLDVVIKGTIHNINSVFSGEGFAIALAVMNFIQENKDYFILTDSLSNLSALKYLNFHSPKNSLFLARVIFNALKLCSSLELIYTPAHVVYCRK
;
A
#
# COMPACT_ATOMS: atom_id res chain seq x y z
N MET A 1 19.96 8.33 8.74
CA MET A 1 18.71 7.69 9.20
C MET A 1 18.97 6.20 9.23
N VAL A 2 18.72 5.53 10.35
CA VAL A 2 18.95 4.08 10.50
C VAL A 2 17.79 3.34 9.82
N PRO A 3 18.01 2.32 8.98
CA PRO A 3 16.97 1.52 8.39
C PRO A 3 16.22 0.76 9.49
N VAL A 4 14.91 0.66 9.32
CA VAL A 4 14.04 -0.11 10.20
C VAL A 4 14.34 -1.59 9.98
N SER A 5 14.49 -2.36 11.06
CA SER A 5 14.47 -3.82 10.98
C SER A 5 13.02 -4.30 11.13
N TRP A 6 12.54 -5.08 10.15
CA TRP A 6 11.20 -5.66 10.21
C TRP A 6 11.11 -6.87 11.13
N ASP A 7 12.25 -7.46 11.54
CA ASP A 7 12.28 -8.64 12.41
C ASP A 7 11.64 -8.38 13.78
N GLU A 8 11.62 -7.11 14.20
CA GLU A 8 10.99 -6.66 15.44
C GLU A 8 9.46 -6.43 15.28
N CYS A 9 8.97 -6.41 14.03
CA CYS A 9 7.59 -6.06 13.67
C CYS A 9 6.75 -7.32 13.37
N LYS A 10 6.45 -8.14 14.38
CA LYS A 10 5.74 -9.43 14.22
C LYS A 10 4.37 -9.37 13.55
N HIS A 11 3.77 -8.19 13.47
CA HIS A 11 2.44 -7.97 12.88
C HIS A 11 2.49 -7.20 11.56
N PHE A 12 3.66 -7.15 10.92
CA PHE A 12 3.86 -6.54 9.61
C PHE A 12 4.19 -7.60 8.56
N ILE A 13 3.45 -7.61 7.44
CA ILE A 13 3.67 -8.55 6.34
C ILE A 13 3.67 -7.81 5.00
N ILE A 14 4.59 -8.17 4.11
CA ILE A 14 4.60 -7.69 2.72
C ILE A 14 4.37 -8.87 1.78
N ARG A 15 3.19 -8.92 1.15
CA ARG A 15 2.80 -9.97 0.20
C ARG A 15 2.95 -9.48 -1.24
N THR A 16 3.75 -10.18 -2.02
CA THR A 16 4.05 -9.86 -3.42
C THR A 16 3.65 -10.96 -4.40
N HIS A 17 3.51 -12.21 -3.95
CA HIS A 17 3.26 -13.38 -4.80
C HIS A 17 2.52 -14.53 -4.08
N GLU A 18 2.11 -14.33 -2.83
CA GLU A 18 1.51 -15.36 -1.96
C GLU A 18 0.01 -15.52 -2.16
N LEU A 19 -0.65 -14.59 -2.88
CA LEU A 19 -2.09 -14.60 -3.13
C LEU A 19 -2.38 -14.82 -4.61
N VAL A 20 -3.39 -15.63 -4.92
CA VAL A 20 -3.67 -16.11 -6.29
C VAL A 20 -3.99 -14.96 -7.25
N PHE A 21 -4.65 -13.89 -6.77
CA PHE A 21 -4.98 -12.70 -7.57
C PHE A 21 -3.75 -11.83 -7.93
N GLN A 22 -2.56 -12.14 -7.42
CA GLN A 22 -1.33 -11.38 -7.71
C GLN A 22 -0.70 -11.77 -9.06
N GLN A 23 -1.23 -12.78 -9.73
CA GLN A 23 -0.77 -13.23 -11.03
C GLN A 23 -1.14 -12.22 -12.13
N ARG A 24 -0.14 -11.78 -12.91
CA ARG A 24 -0.32 -10.78 -13.99
C ARG A 24 -1.08 -11.29 -15.22
N ASN A 25 -1.28 -12.60 -15.33
CA ASN A 25 -1.85 -13.24 -16.52
C ASN A 25 -3.38 -13.44 -16.42
N LEU A 26 -3.98 -13.04 -15.31
CA LEU A 26 -5.42 -13.13 -15.09
C LEU A 26 -6.13 -11.92 -15.71
N ASP A 27 -7.34 -12.12 -16.23
CA ASP A 27 -8.12 -11.00 -16.74
C ASP A 27 -8.60 -10.09 -15.59
N PRO A 28 -8.74 -8.77 -15.82
CA PRO A 28 -9.12 -7.83 -14.76
C PRO A 28 -10.44 -8.16 -14.06
N SER A 29 -11.41 -8.75 -14.75
CA SER A 29 -12.69 -9.19 -14.16
C SER A 29 -12.49 -10.32 -13.16
N THR A 30 -11.70 -11.34 -13.53
CA THR A 30 -11.34 -12.45 -12.63
C THR A 30 -10.55 -11.95 -11.43
N ILE A 31 -9.57 -11.05 -11.62
CA ILE A 31 -8.82 -10.49 -10.48
C ILE A 31 -9.77 -9.71 -9.55
N LYS A 32 -10.74 -8.94 -10.08
CA LYS A 32 -11.76 -8.27 -9.25
C LYS A 32 -12.61 -9.25 -8.44
N LEU A 33 -13.06 -10.33 -9.07
CA LEU A 33 -13.84 -11.39 -8.40
C LEU A 33 -13.01 -12.05 -7.29
N MET A 34 -11.77 -12.42 -7.58
CA MET A 34 -10.87 -13.05 -6.60
C MET A 34 -10.50 -12.11 -5.46
N ILE A 35 -10.38 -10.80 -5.73
CA ILE A 35 -10.23 -9.80 -4.65
C ILE A 35 -11.51 -9.76 -3.81
N ALA A 36 -12.69 -9.74 -4.42
CA ALA A 36 -13.96 -9.73 -3.67
C ALA A 36 -14.15 -11.01 -2.83
N GLU A 37 -13.80 -12.18 -3.37
CA GLU A 37 -13.78 -13.44 -2.63
C GLU A 37 -12.77 -13.40 -1.50
N CYS A 38 -11.54 -12.94 -1.75
CA CYS A 38 -10.53 -12.78 -0.70
C CYS A 38 -11.04 -11.85 0.40
N LYS A 39 -11.69 -10.74 0.06
CA LYS A 39 -12.33 -9.84 1.02
C LYS A 39 -13.38 -10.55 1.88
N SER A 40 -14.21 -11.40 1.27
CA SER A 40 -15.25 -12.16 1.99
C SER A 40 -14.69 -13.20 2.96
N LEU A 41 -13.45 -13.65 2.73
CA LEU A 41 -12.74 -14.63 3.58
C LEU A 41 -11.94 -13.97 4.71
N LEU A 42 -11.75 -12.65 4.66
CA LEU A 42 -11.04 -11.92 5.72
C LEU A 42 -11.96 -11.70 6.92
N PRO A 43 -11.39 -11.60 8.14
CA PRO A 43 -12.16 -11.19 9.31
C PRO A 43 -12.90 -9.87 9.02
N PRO A 44 -14.19 -9.75 9.40
CA PRO A 44 -15.03 -8.60 9.06
C PRO A 44 -14.49 -7.26 9.59
N ASP A 45 -13.60 -7.32 10.58
CA ASP A 45 -13.07 -6.16 11.29
C ASP A 45 -11.83 -5.54 10.61
N ARG A 46 -11.31 -6.17 9.54
CA ARG A 46 -10.13 -5.66 8.81
C ARG A 46 -10.50 -4.47 7.92
N ILE A 47 -9.70 -3.42 8.00
CA ILE A 47 -9.86 -2.21 7.18
C ILE A 47 -9.03 -2.35 5.91
N ILE A 48 -9.68 -2.13 4.76
CA ILE A 48 -9.03 -2.24 3.46
C ILE A 48 -8.77 -0.86 2.90
N LEU A 49 -7.50 -0.58 2.66
CA LEU A 49 -7.01 0.63 2.01
C LEU A 49 -6.48 0.29 0.62
N ALA A 50 -6.67 1.19 -0.33
CA ALA A 50 -6.11 1.09 -1.68
C ALA A 50 -5.35 2.37 -2.01
N THR A 51 -4.22 2.25 -2.69
CA THR A 51 -3.38 3.39 -3.04
C THR A 51 -2.95 3.34 -4.48
N ASP A 52 -2.90 4.50 -5.12
CA ASP A 52 -2.48 4.66 -6.52
C ASP A 52 -1.76 6.00 -6.70
N ALA A 53 -0.87 6.05 -7.69
CA ALA A 53 -0.22 7.28 -8.11
C ALA A 53 -0.17 7.37 -9.63
N SER A 54 -0.55 8.53 -10.16
CA SER A 54 -0.53 8.79 -11.60
C SER A 54 0.31 10.02 -11.88
N LYS A 55 1.23 9.90 -12.85
CA LYS A 55 2.11 10.99 -13.26
C LYS A 55 1.68 11.52 -14.63
N ASN A 56 1.60 12.84 -14.73
CA ASN A 56 1.48 13.57 -15.99
C ASN A 56 2.62 14.58 -16.14
N GLU A 57 2.60 15.35 -17.23
CA GLU A 57 3.65 16.32 -17.54
C GLU A 57 3.79 17.44 -16.51
N ASN A 58 2.73 17.77 -15.75
CA ASN A 58 2.70 18.93 -14.87
C ASN A 58 2.72 18.55 -13.38
N SER A 59 2.30 17.34 -13.04
CA SER A 59 2.17 16.89 -11.65
C SER A 59 2.16 15.37 -11.53
N THR A 60 2.36 14.88 -10.31
CA THR A 60 2.06 13.50 -9.93
C THR A 60 0.95 13.53 -8.89
N ALA A 61 -0.21 12.95 -9.25
CA ALA A 61 -1.33 12.76 -8.34
C ALA A 61 -1.10 11.51 -7.51
N ILE A 62 -1.43 11.58 -6.22
CA ILE A 62 -1.38 10.44 -5.29
C ILE A 62 -2.74 10.30 -4.62
N VAL A 63 -3.22 9.08 -4.44
CA VAL A 63 -4.53 8.80 -3.86
C VAL A 63 -4.44 7.66 -2.86
N ALA A 64 -5.15 7.81 -1.75
CA ALA A 64 -5.43 6.76 -0.78
C ALA A 64 -6.95 6.65 -0.58
N ILE A 65 -7.48 5.45 -0.63
CA ILE A 65 -8.90 5.15 -0.49
C ILE A 65 -9.08 4.20 0.69
N ASN A 66 -9.99 4.51 1.61
CA ASN A 66 -10.50 3.55 2.57
C ASN A 66 -11.74 2.87 1.97
N CYS A 67 -11.58 1.64 1.50
CA CYS A 67 -12.65 0.90 0.84
C CYS A 67 -13.76 0.45 1.80
N SER A 68 -13.51 0.44 3.12
CA SER A 68 -14.51 0.08 4.13
C SER A 68 -15.45 1.26 4.44
N LEU A 69 -14.93 2.48 4.43
CA LEU A 69 -15.67 3.71 4.73
C LEU A 69 -16.05 4.54 3.49
N ASP A 70 -15.58 4.15 2.32
CA ASP A 70 -15.72 4.88 1.05
C ASP A 70 -15.17 6.33 1.13
N VAL A 71 -14.08 6.50 1.88
CA VAL A 71 -13.40 7.80 2.06
C VAL A 71 -12.17 7.87 1.17
N VAL A 72 -11.98 8.98 0.46
CA VAL A 72 -10.85 9.20 -0.46
C VAL A 72 -10.03 10.40 -0.01
N ILE A 73 -8.72 10.20 0.17
CA ILE A 73 -7.75 11.28 0.37
C ILE A 73 -6.89 11.39 -0.89
N LYS A 74 -6.74 12.63 -1.37
CA LYS A 74 -5.97 12.95 -2.58
C LYS A 74 -4.83 13.90 -2.22
N GLY A 75 -3.71 13.74 -2.88
CA GLY A 75 -2.57 14.65 -2.80
C GLY A 75 -1.99 14.90 -4.19
N THR A 76 -1.15 15.92 -4.27
CA THR A 76 -0.41 16.25 -5.50
C THR A 76 1.02 16.58 -5.12
N ILE A 77 1.97 15.99 -5.84
CA ILE A 77 3.38 16.29 -5.72
C ILE A 77 3.90 16.80 -7.07
N HIS A 78 5.02 17.52 -7.03
CA HIS A 78 5.64 18.08 -8.24
C HIS A 78 6.06 16.97 -9.21
N ASN A 79 5.88 17.19 -10.52
CA ASN A 79 6.22 16.25 -11.61
C ASN A 79 7.69 15.80 -11.66
N ILE A 80 8.60 16.48 -10.94
CA ILE A 80 10.02 16.14 -10.90
C ILE A 80 10.22 14.79 -10.20
N ASN A 81 9.26 14.40 -9.36
CA ASN A 81 9.25 13.10 -8.70
C ASN A 81 8.97 11.98 -9.71
N SER A 82 9.60 10.83 -9.51
CA SER A 82 9.31 9.63 -10.28
C SER A 82 7.96 9.03 -9.88
N VAL A 83 7.43 8.14 -10.73
CA VAL A 83 6.23 7.33 -10.40
C VAL A 83 6.50 6.52 -9.13
N PHE A 84 7.68 5.92 -9.02
CA PHE A 84 8.14 5.22 -7.80
C PHE A 84 7.98 6.07 -6.54
N SER A 85 8.39 7.34 -6.56
CA SER A 85 8.22 8.23 -5.42
C SER A 85 6.75 8.59 -5.17
N GLY A 86 5.96 8.80 -6.23
CA GLY A 86 4.51 9.02 -6.13
C GLY A 86 3.79 7.86 -5.45
N GLU A 87 4.02 6.63 -5.91
CA GLU A 87 3.43 5.42 -5.34
C GLU A 87 3.82 5.24 -3.87
N GLY A 88 5.11 5.45 -3.53
CA GLY A 88 5.56 5.40 -2.15
C GLY A 88 4.88 6.44 -1.27
N PHE A 89 4.64 7.65 -1.80
CA PHE A 89 3.87 8.67 -1.09
C PHE A 89 2.38 8.36 -1.00
N ALA A 90 1.79 7.66 -1.96
CA ALA A 90 0.40 7.20 -1.88
C ALA A 90 0.22 6.19 -0.72
N ILE A 91 1.17 5.25 -0.56
CA ILE A 91 1.21 4.33 0.60
C ILE A 91 1.36 5.12 1.90
N ALA A 92 2.30 6.08 1.96
CA ALA A 92 2.48 6.92 3.14
C ALA A 92 1.21 7.73 3.46
N LEU A 93 0.52 8.27 2.44
CA LEU A 93 -0.72 9.01 2.58
C LEU A 93 -1.81 8.15 3.23
N ALA A 94 -1.96 6.90 2.79
CA ALA A 94 -2.91 5.96 3.40
C ALA A 94 -2.58 5.69 4.87
N VAL A 95 -1.31 5.37 5.15
CA VAL A 95 -0.84 5.08 6.51
C VAL A 95 -1.09 6.27 7.45
N MET A 96 -0.69 7.48 7.04
CA MET A 96 -0.77 8.66 7.90
C MET A 96 -2.21 9.14 8.15
N ASN A 97 -3.16 8.86 7.26
CA ASN A 97 -4.52 9.37 7.38
C ASN A 97 -5.52 8.33 7.91
N PHE A 98 -5.29 7.04 7.67
CA PHE A 98 -6.28 6.01 7.96
C PHE A 98 -5.87 5.01 9.03
N ILE A 99 -4.58 4.89 9.38
CA ILE A 99 -4.19 3.96 10.45
C ILE A 99 -4.58 4.54 11.81
N GLN A 100 -5.34 3.73 12.54
CA GLN A 100 -5.85 3.98 13.88
C GLN A 100 -5.44 2.85 14.83
N GLU A 101 -5.57 3.13 16.12
CA GLU A 101 -5.19 2.19 17.19
C GLU A 101 -6.00 0.89 17.17
N ASN A 102 -5.32 -0.23 17.46
CA ASN A 102 -5.93 -1.54 17.68
C ASN A 102 -6.82 -2.06 16.52
N LYS A 103 -6.50 -1.70 15.28
CA LYS A 103 -7.16 -2.18 14.06
C LYS A 103 -6.20 -2.95 13.16
N ASP A 104 -6.75 -3.82 12.34
CA ASP A 104 -6.02 -4.61 11.33
C ASP A 104 -6.20 -3.98 9.94
N TYR A 105 -5.09 -3.79 9.21
CA TYR A 105 -5.08 -3.06 7.94
C TYR A 105 -4.51 -3.86 6.80
N PHE A 106 -5.21 -3.84 5.66
CA PHE A 106 -4.72 -4.28 4.36
C PHE A 106 -4.51 -3.06 3.47
N ILE A 107 -3.29 -2.86 2.99
CA ILE A 107 -3.01 -1.81 2.00
C ILE A 107 -2.72 -2.48 0.66
N LEU A 108 -3.63 -2.28 -0.29
CA LEU A 108 -3.52 -2.74 -1.67
C LEU A 108 -2.78 -1.68 -2.51
N THR A 109 -1.72 -2.11 -3.19
CA THR A 109 -0.95 -1.26 -4.10
C THR A 109 -0.42 -2.06 -5.28
N ASP A 110 -0.36 -1.45 -6.45
CA ASP A 110 0.28 -2.00 -7.65
C ASP A 110 1.78 -1.71 -7.75
N SER A 111 2.33 -0.99 -6.77
CA SER A 111 3.74 -0.64 -6.72
C SER A 111 4.62 -1.78 -6.19
N LEU A 112 4.87 -2.80 -7.02
CA LEU A 112 5.82 -3.87 -6.69
C LEU A 112 7.23 -3.34 -6.36
N SER A 113 7.62 -2.21 -6.97
CA SER A 113 8.89 -1.51 -6.76
C SER A 113 9.05 -1.04 -5.31
N ASN A 114 8.08 -0.32 -4.74
CA ASN A 114 8.11 0.10 -3.33
C ASN A 114 8.03 -1.09 -2.38
N LEU A 115 7.20 -2.11 -2.66
CA LEU A 115 7.13 -3.30 -1.81
C LEU A 115 8.48 -4.05 -1.77
N SER A 116 9.15 -4.17 -2.91
CA SER A 116 10.49 -4.76 -3.00
C SER A 116 11.52 -3.89 -2.27
N ALA A 117 11.47 -2.57 -2.46
CA ALA A 117 12.38 -1.65 -1.76
C ALA A 117 12.22 -1.74 -0.24
N LEU A 118 11.00 -1.92 0.26
CA LEU A 118 10.73 -2.15 1.69
C LEU A 118 11.27 -3.49 2.19
N LYS A 119 11.14 -4.58 1.40
CA LYS A 119 11.69 -5.90 1.76
C LYS A 119 13.22 -5.88 1.90
N TYR A 120 13.91 -5.09 1.08
CA TYR A 120 15.38 -5.09 1.00
C TYR A 120 16.01 -3.77 1.51
N LEU A 121 15.39 -3.14 2.52
CA LEU A 121 15.90 -1.89 3.10
C LEU A 121 17.29 -2.06 3.70
N ASN A 122 18.12 -1.04 3.48
CA ASN A 122 19.42 -0.90 4.11
C ASN A 122 19.80 0.59 4.21
N PHE A 123 20.96 0.88 4.81
CA PHE A 123 21.43 2.26 5.02
C PHE A 123 21.65 3.07 3.73
N HIS A 124 21.79 2.40 2.59
CA HIS A 124 21.98 3.02 1.28
C HIS A 124 20.68 3.11 0.46
N SER A 125 19.55 2.66 1.01
CA SER A 125 18.26 2.76 0.33
C SER A 125 17.90 4.23 0.04
N PRO A 126 17.15 4.49 -1.05
CA PRO A 126 16.66 5.82 -1.36
C PRO A 126 15.91 6.48 -0.20
N LYS A 127 16.06 7.80 -0.05
CA LYS A 127 15.44 8.57 1.05
C LYS A 127 13.92 8.39 1.13
N ASN A 128 13.24 8.26 -0.01
CA ASN A 128 11.79 8.02 -0.04
C ASN A 128 11.43 6.64 0.51
N SER A 129 12.20 5.59 0.21
CA SER A 129 11.99 4.26 0.79
C SER A 129 12.23 4.25 2.30
N LEU A 130 13.29 4.92 2.76
CA LEU A 130 13.55 5.06 4.20
C LEU A 130 12.47 5.89 4.90
N PHE A 131 11.95 6.93 4.26
CA PHE A 131 10.83 7.72 4.77
C PHE A 131 9.56 6.86 4.90
N LEU A 132 9.20 6.12 3.85
CA LEU A 132 8.04 5.24 3.85
C LEU A 132 8.17 4.17 4.95
N ALA A 133 9.35 3.57 5.10
CA ALA A 133 9.63 2.61 6.15
C ALA A 133 9.38 3.18 7.55
N ARG A 134 9.81 4.42 7.79
CA ARG A 134 9.57 5.10 9.07
C ARG A 134 8.10 5.40 9.34
N VAL A 135 7.36 5.82 8.31
CA VAL A 135 5.92 6.06 8.39
C VAL A 135 5.19 4.77 8.78
N ILE A 136 5.50 3.67 8.10
CA ILE A 136 4.97 2.33 8.42
C ILE A 136 5.36 1.91 9.85
N PHE A 137 6.64 2.04 10.21
CA PHE A 137 7.12 1.65 11.53
C PHE A 137 6.41 2.37 12.67
N ASN A 138 6.12 3.67 12.50
CA ASN A 138 5.35 4.41 13.50
C ASN A 138 3.90 3.94 13.56
N ALA A 139 3.30 3.62 12.42
CA ALA A 139 1.93 3.13 12.37
C ALA A 139 1.77 1.73 12.99
N LEU A 140 2.79 0.87 12.86
CA LEU A 140 2.87 -0.44 13.50
C LEU A 140 2.86 -0.39 15.04
N LYS A 141 3.16 0.76 15.64
CA LYS A 141 3.03 0.97 17.09
C LYS A 141 1.59 1.23 17.53
N LEU A 142 0.71 1.56 16.59
CA LEU A 142 -0.68 1.91 16.83
C LEU A 142 -1.62 0.77 16.44
N CYS A 143 -1.45 0.22 15.23
CA CYS A 143 -2.35 -0.81 14.70
C CYS A 143 -2.05 -2.20 15.28
N SER A 144 -3.05 -3.08 15.26
CA SER A 144 -2.90 -4.49 15.63
C SER A 144 -2.09 -5.26 14.59
N SER A 145 -2.36 -5.03 13.30
CA SER A 145 -1.57 -5.59 12.20
C SER A 145 -1.66 -4.74 10.94
N LEU A 146 -0.65 -4.85 10.09
CA LEU A 146 -0.58 -4.17 8.81
C LEU A 146 0.01 -5.10 7.76
N GLU A 147 -0.75 -5.37 6.71
CA GLU A 147 -0.28 -6.15 5.56
C GLU A 147 -0.25 -5.25 4.31
N LEU A 148 0.91 -5.14 3.68
CA LEU A 148 1.04 -4.53 2.35
C LEU A 148 0.92 -5.62 1.30
N ILE A 149 0.02 -5.43 0.35
CA ILE A 149 -0.35 -6.46 -0.62
C ILE A 149 -0.21 -5.89 -2.02
N TYR A 150 0.63 -6.53 -2.83
CA TYR A 150 0.70 -6.26 -4.25
C TYR A 150 -0.61 -6.65 -4.93
N THR A 151 -1.09 -5.81 -5.84
CA THR A 151 -2.25 -6.09 -6.69
C THR A 151 -1.94 -5.61 -8.10
N PRO A 152 -2.26 -6.35 -9.17
CA PRO A 152 -2.05 -5.86 -10.53
C PRO A 152 -2.74 -4.51 -10.79
N ALA A 153 -2.07 -3.64 -11.55
CA ALA A 153 -2.55 -2.32 -11.91
C ALA A 153 -3.94 -2.38 -12.58
N HIS A 154 -4.71 -1.30 -12.43
CA HIS A 154 -6.05 -1.13 -13.01
C HIS A 154 -7.16 -2.07 -12.48
N VAL A 155 -6.86 -2.95 -11.52
CA VAL A 155 -7.88 -3.83 -10.92
C VAL A 155 -8.47 -3.24 -9.63
N VAL A 156 -7.68 -2.48 -8.88
CA VAL A 156 -7.95 -2.04 -7.48
C VAL A 156 -8.98 -0.91 -7.36
N TYR A 157 -9.78 -0.66 -8.39
CA TYR A 157 -10.84 0.34 -8.27
C TYR A 157 -11.95 -0.18 -7.35
N CYS A 158 -11.84 0.15 -6.05
CA CYS A 158 -12.96 0.26 -5.13
C CYS A 158 -13.85 1.43 -5.58
N ARG A 159 -14.54 1.27 -6.71
CA ARG A 159 -15.73 2.07 -7.04
C ARG A 159 -16.86 1.08 -7.22
N LYS A 160 -17.87 1.18 -6.35
CA LYS A 160 -19.20 0.64 -6.64
C LYS A 160 -19.80 1.42 -7.81
#